data_AF-A0A533Y902-F1
#
_entry.id   AF-A0A533Y902-F1
#
_cell.length_a   1.000
_cell.length_b   1.000
_cell.length_c   1.000
_cell.angle_alpha   90.00
_cell.angle_beta   90.00
_cell.angle_gamma   90.00
#
_symmetry.space_group_name_H-M   'P 1'
#
loop_
_entity.id
_entity.type
_entity.pdbx_description
1 polymer ?
#
loop_
_entity_poly.entity_id
_entity_poly.type
_entity_poly.pdbx_seq_one_letter_code
_entity_poly.pdbx_strand_id
1 'polypeptide(L)' 'MNRIRIVVEKARSNYSAYSPDLLGCVATGVTRAEAERNMHEAIEMHLRGLQEDSV' A
#
# COMPACT_ATOMS: atom_id res chain seq x y z
N MET A 1 -10.31 -4.62 13.79
CA MET A 1 -8.97 -5.14 13.46
C MET A 1 -9.00 -5.56 11.99
N ASN A 2 -8.69 -4.64 11.09
CA ASN A 2 -8.82 -4.89 9.65
C ASN A 2 -7.50 -5.45 9.14
N ARG A 3 -7.53 -6.63 8.54
CA ARG A 3 -6.36 -7.23 7.88
C ARG A 3 -6.48 -6.96 6.40
N ILE A 4 -5.51 -6.26 5.84
CA ILE A 4 -5.45 -5.99 4.40
C ILE A 4 -4.42 -6.96 3.80
N ARG A 5 -4.83 -7.68 2.76
CA ARG A 5 -3.92 -8.57 2.04
C ARG A 5 -3.12 -7.74 1.04
N ILE A 6 -1.80 -7.76 1.16
CA ILE A 6 -0.90 -7.13 0.20
C ILE A 6 -0.16 -8.20 -0.59
N VAL A 7 -0.05 -7.98 -1.90
CA VAL A 7 0.80 -8.76 -2.81
C VAL A 7 2.04 -7.91 -3.06
N VAL A 8 3.22 -8.50 -2.86
CA VAL A 8 4.50 -7.85 -3.15
C VAL A 8 5.19 -8.62 -4.26
N GLU A 9 5.34 -7.99 -5.42
CA GLU A 9 5.93 -8.56 -6.61
C GLU A 9 7.29 -7.94 -6.90
N LYS A 10 8.26 -8.77 -7.30
CA LYS A 10 9.56 -8.29 -7.77
C LYS A 10 9.40 -7.77 -9.20
N ALA A 11 9.69 -6.50 -9.43
CA ALA A 11 9.85 -5.96 -10.78
C ALA A 11 11.34 -5.94 -11.18
N ARG A 12 11.65 -5.48 -12.40
CA ARG A 12 13.02 -5.47 -12.95
C ARG A 12 14.06 -4.94 -11.95
N SER A 13 13.83 -3.76 -11.38
CA SER A 13 14.81 -3.10 -10.50
C SER A 13 14.30 -2.86 -9.08
N ASN A 14 13.00 -2.94 -8.83
CA ASN A 14 12.38 -2.64 -7.54
C ASN A 14 11.35 -3.73 -7.17
N TYR A 15 10.52 -3.44 -6.18
CA TYR A 15 9.37 -4.22 -5.76
C TYR A 15 8.13 -3.35 -5.87
N SER A 16 7.03 -3.95 -6.28
CA SER A 16 5.72 -3.32 -6.34
C SER A 16 4.80 -4.00 -5.33
N ALA A 17 4.07 -3.21 -4.55
CA ALA A 17 3.15 -3.67 -3.54
C ALA A 17 1.76 -3.12 -3.83
N TYR A 18 0.76 -3.98 -3.86
CA TYR A 18 -0.64 -3.59 -4.07
C TYR A 18 -1.57 -4.55 -3.32
N SER A 19 -2.81 -4.12 -3.09
CA SER A 19 -3.85 -4.97 -2.53
C SER A 19 -4.91 -5.23 -3.60
N PRO A 20 -5.25 -6.49 -3.93
CA PRO A 20 -6.36 -6.79 -4.83
C PRO A 20 -7.71 -6.38 -4.22
N ASP A 21 -7.80 -6.29 -2.89
CA ASP A 21 -9.01 -5.93 -2.15
C ASP A 21 -9.16 -4.42 -1.93
N LEU A 22 -8.07 -3.65 -2.06
CA LEU A 22 -8.05 -2.19 -1.86
C LEU A 22 -7.58 -1.50 -3.14
N LEU A 23 -8.53 -1.28 -4.05
CA LEU A 23 -8.29 -0.57 -5.30
C LEU A 23 -7.83 0.86 -5.02
N GLY A 24 -6.80 1.31 -5.75
CA GLY A 24 -6.26 2.67 -5.64
C GLY A 24 -5.12 2.83 -4.64
N CYS A 25 -4.78 1.81 -3.84
CA CYS A 25 -3.62 1.83 -2.97
C CYS A 25 -2.49 0.95 -3.55
N VAL A 26 -1.41 1.58 -4.00
CA VAL A 26 -0.23 0.93 -4.59
C VAL A 26 1.03 1.64 -4.12
N ALA A 27 2.09 0.88 -3.88
CA ALA A 27 3.39 1.40 -3.49
C ALA A 27 4.53 0.67 -4.21
N THR A 28 5.70 1.30 -4.26
CA THR A 28 6.93 0.68 -4.79
C THR A 28 8.10 0.94 -3.86
N GLY A 29 9.08 0.04 -3.83
CA GLY A 29 10.32 0.24 -3.08
C GLY A 29 11.47 -0.59 -3.65
N VAL A 30 12.72 -0.14 -3.46
CA VAL A 30 13.92 -0.82 -3.99
C VAL A 30 14.08 -2.22 -3.37
N THR A 31 13.68 -2.36 -2.10
CA THR A 31 13.65 -3.63 -1.38
C THR A 31 12.22 -4.03 -1.03
N ARG A 32 12.02 -5.32 -0.74
CA ARG A 32 10.72 -5.84 -0.29
C ARG A 32 10.23 -5.09 0.95
N ALA A 33 11.10 -4.93 1.95
CA ALA A 33 10.77 -4.24 3.20
C ALA A 33 10.42 -2.75 2.99
N GLU A 34 11.07 -2.09 2.02
CA GLU A 34 10.73 -0.72 1.64
C GLU A 34 9.36 -0.64 0.97
N ALA A 35 9.06 -1.55 0.03
CA ALA A 35 7.74 -1.61 -0.59
C ALA A 35 6.63 -1.91 0.43
N GLU A 36 6.88 -2.79 1.40
CA GLU A 36 5.95 -3.09 2.51
C GLU A 36 5.70 -1.87 3.40
N ARG A 37 6.75 -1.14 3.78
CA ARG A 37 6.62 0.11 4.57
C ARG A 37 5.84 1.18 3.81
N ASN A 38 6.19 1.41 2.55
CA ASN A 38 5.53 2.40 1.70
C ASN A 38 4.04 2.05 1.50
N MET A 39 3.71 0.76 1.37
CA MET A 39 2.33 0.30 1.29
C MET A 39 1.55 0.56 2.57
N HIS A 40 2.18 0.38 3.75
CA HIS A 40 1.55 0.70 5.03
C HIS A 40 1.23 2.19 5.12
N GLU A 41 2.17 3.06 4.79
CA GLU A 41 1.96 4.51 4.79
C GLU A 41 0.88 4.94 3.80
N ALA A 42 0.85 4.35 2.60
CA ALA A 42 -0.16 4.63 1.59
C ALA A 42 -1.57 4.25 2.08
N ILE A 43 -1.72 3.10 2.75
CA ILE A 43 -2.99 2.67 3.33
C ILE A 43 -3.41 3.63 4.45
N GLU A 44 -2.51 3.99 5.35
CA GLU A 44 -2.81 4.93 6.44
C GLU A 44 -3.20 6.32 5.92
N MET A 45 -2.54 6.80 4.87
CA MET A 45 -2.90 8.05 4.21
C MET A 45 -4.29 7.95 3.58
N HIS A 46 -4.60 6.86 2.88
CA HIS A 46 -5.90 6.66 2.25
C HIS A 46 -7.05 6.61 3.28
N LEU A 47 -6.85 5.89 4.38
CA LEU A 47 -7.82 5.81 5.47
C LEU A 47 -8.03 7.15 6.18
N ARG A 48 -6.95 7.93 6.39
CA ARG A 48 -7.06 9.30 6.90
C ARG A 48 -7.85 10.19 5.96
N GLY A 49 -7.55 10.17 4.66
CA GLY A 49 -8.29 10.94 3.66
C GLY A 49 -9.78 10.61 3.63
N LEU A 50 -10.16 9.33 3.75
CA LEU A 50 -11.57 8.93 3.84
C LEU A 50 -12.28 9.46 5.11
N GLN A 51 -11.56 9.57 6.23
CA GLN A 51 -12.10 10.19 7.45
C GLN A 51 -12.25 11.71 7.30
N GLU A 52 -11.32 12.36 6.60
CA GLU A 52 -11.33 13.81 6.38
C GLU A 52 -12.38 14.25 5.33
N ASP A 53 -12.67 13.44 4.32
CA ASP A 53 -13.67 13.71 3.27
C ASP A 53 -15.12 13.55 3.76
N SER A 54 -15.32 13.01 4.97
CA SER A 54 -16.64 12.82 5.59
C SER A 54 -17.16 14.08 6.33
N VAL A 55 -16.74 15.29 5.94
CA VAL A 55 -17.19 16.57 6.54
C VAL A 55 -18.06 17.41 5.61
#